data_AF-A0A918ZCB0-F1
#
_entry.id   AF-A0A918ZCB0-F1
#
_cell.length_a   1.000
_cell.length_b   1.000
_cell.length_c   1.000
_cell.angle_alpha   90.00
_cell.angle_beta   90.00
_cell.angle_gamma   90.00
#
_symmetry.space_group_name_H-M   'P 1'
#
loop_
_entity.id
_entity.type
_entity.pdbx_description
1 polymer ?
#
loop_
_entity_poly.entity_id
_entity_poly.type
_entity_poly.pdbx_seq_one_letter_code
_entity_poly.pdbx_strand_id
1 'polypeptide(L)'
;MADFSRLPGPNADLWDWQLLAACRGVDSSLFFHPEGERGAARSARENSAKEVCMRCPVRAECAAHALAVREPYGVWGGLTEDEREELMGRARNRLVTAASTAGATSTAGASSTAGAPRMSDTSGRPDTSSTSSTSSTSGTPSTGVGASSTGGGGRSPAP
;
A
#
# COMPACT_ATOMS: atom_id res chain seq x y z
N MET A 1 29.01 -29.33 4.66
CA MET A 1 28.35 -28.33 3.79
C MET A 1 27.37 -27.57 4.64
N ALA A 2 27.40 -26.24 4.63
CA ALA A 2 26.46 -25.43 5.42
C ALA A 2 25.04 -25.65 4.88
N ASP A 3 24.09 -25.92 5.78
CA ASP A 3 22.68 -26.04 5.44
C ASP A 3 22.09 -24.62 5.31
N PHE A 4 21.93 -24.17 4.07
CA PHE A 4 21.43 -22.84 3.75
C PHE A 4 19.92 -22.67 4.01
N SER A 5 19.20 -23.74 4.36
CA SER A 5 17.75 -23.74 4.62
C SER A 5 17.41 -23.11 5.97
N ARG A 6 18.40 -22.93 6.86
CA ARG A 6 18.25 -22.26 8.16
C ARG A 6 18.63 -20.78 8.14
N LEU A 7 19.14 -20.29 7.01
CA LEU A 7 19.47 -18.89 6.92
C LEU A 7 18.18 -18.07 6.78
N PRO A 8 18.10 -16.90 7.44
CA PRO A 8 17.00 -15.98 7.19
C PRO A 8 16.94 -15.67 5.68
N GLY A 9 15.72 -15.58 5.16
CA GLY A 9 15.50 -15.26 3.75
C GLY A 9 16.22 -13.98 3.33
N PRO A 10 16.50 -13.80 2.03
CA PRO A 10 17.21 -12.62 1.54
C PRO A 10 16.41 -11.36 1.88
N ASN A 11 17.01 -10.42 2.60
CA ASN A 11 16.37 -9.12 2.87
C ASN A 11 16.12 -8.29 1.58
N ALA A 12 16.69 -8.69 0.45
CA ALA A 12 16.53 -8.02 -0.85
C ALA A 12 15.07 -8.04 -1.34
N ASP A 13 14.34 -9.13 -1.09
CA ASP A 13 12.94 -9.28 -1.53
C ASP A 13 12.01 -8.20 -0.91
N LEU A 14 12.40 -7.64 0.25
CA LEU A 14 11.66 -6.55 0.93
C LEU A 14 11.79 -5.20 0.20
N TRP A 15 12.74 -5.06 -0.72
CA TRP A 15 13.09 -3.78 -1.39
C TRP A 15 12.85 -3.85 -2.91
N ASP A 16 12.66 -5.03 -3.48
CA ASP A 16 12.48 -5.24 -4.92
C ASP A 16 11.31 -4.46 -5.51
N TRP A 17 10.24 -4.25 -4.74
CA TRP A 17 9.11 -3.43 -5.17
C TRP A 17 9.54 -1.99 -5.53
N GLN A 18 10.56 -1.45 -4.87
CA GLN A 18 11.07 -0.10 -5.18
C GLN A 18 11.65 -0.02 -6.59
N LEU A 19 12.17 -1.13 -7.14
CA LEU A 19 12.73 -1.19 -8.50
C LEU A 19 11.65 -1.00 -9.58
N LEU A 20 10.40 -1.34 -9.26
CA LEU A 20 9.25 -1.20 -10.15
C LEU A 20 8.60 0.18 -10.06
N ALA A 21 9.11 1.08 -9.21
CA ALA A 21 8.52 2.39 -8.99
C ALA A 21 8.68 3.32 -10.21
N ALA A 22 7.55 3.84 -10.71
CA ALA A 22 7.53 4.77 -11.84
C ALA A 22 8.27 6.10 -11.57
N CYS A 23 8.46 6.47 -10.30
CA CYS A 23 9.16 7.69 -9.91
C CYS A 23 10.69 7.61 -10.05
N ARG A 24 11.30 6.44 -10.26
CA ARG A 24 12.78 6.28 -10.31
C ARG A 24 13.47 7.10 -11.40
N GLY A 25 12.77 7.45 -12.47
CA GLY A 25 13.29 8.27 -13.57
C GLY A 25 12.89 9.74 -13.50
N VAL A 26 12.23 10.16 -12.41
CA VAL A 26 11.71 11.52 -12.23
C VAL A 26 12.55 12.24 -11.19
N ASP A 27 12.68 13.57 -11.34
CA ASP A 27 13.45 14.39 -10.42
C ASP A 27 12.91 14.31 -8.98
N SER A 28 13.82 14.15 -8.01
CA SER A 28 13.44 13.98 -6.60
C SER A 28 12.83 15.23 -5.99
N SER A 29 13.16 16.43 -6.48
CA SER A 29 12.57 17.69 -5.99
C SER A 29 11.07 17.76 -6.26
N LEU A 30 10.55 16.98 -7.23
CA LEU A 30 9.12 16.86 -7.45
C LEU A 30 8.43 16.25 -6.23
N PHE A 31 9.03 15.25 -5.59
CA PHE A 31 8.43 14.51 -4.48
C PHE A 31 8.72 15.17 -3.13
N PHE A 32 9.88 15.80 -2.97
CA PHE A 32 10.33 16.41 -1.73
C PHE A 32 10.48 17.93 -1.89
N HIS A 33 9.72 18.71 -1.10
CA HIS A 33 9.85 20.17 -1.11
C HIS A 33 11.20 20.64 -0.54
N PRO A 34 11.74 21.77 -1.05
CA PRO A 34 12.79 22.50 -0.37
C PRO A 34 12.27 23.18 0.90
N GLU A 35 13.18 23.41 1.85
CA GLU A 35 12.88 24.10 3.11
C GLU A 35 12.25 25.48 2.84
N GLY A 36 11.04 25.71 3.37
CA GLY A 36 10.34 26.99 3.26
C GLY A 36 9.37 27.16 2.09
N GLU A 37 9.20 26.15 1.23
CA GLU A 37 8.14 26.18 0.20
C GLU A 37 6.74 26.07 0.83
N ARG A 38 5.84 27.01 0.49
CA ARG A 38 4.48 27.07 1.07
C ARG A 38 3.44 27.52 0.04
N GLY A 39 2.17 27.35 0.39
CA GLY A 39 1.04 27.84 -0.37
C GLY A 39 0.89 27.16 -1.74
N ALA A 40 0.51 27.94 -2.75
CA ALA A 40 0.18 27.41 -4.08
C ALA A 40 1.33 26.65 -4.76
N ALA A 41 2.59 27.06 -4.52
CA ALA A 41 3.76 26.37 -5.08
C ALA A 41 3.86 24.93 -4.55
N ARG A 42 3.74 24.75 -3.23
CA ARG A 42 3.72 23.44 -2.57
C ARG A 42 2.59 22.57 -3.14
N SER A 43 1.37 23.10 -3.21
CA SER A 43 0.21 22.33 -3.71
C SER A 43 0.35 21.95 -5.19
N ALA A 44 0.91 22.81 -6.03
CA ALA A 44 1.15 22.50 -7.44
C ALA A 44 2.18 21.37 -7.61
N ARG A 45 3.26 21.41 -6.84
CA ARG A 45 4.29 20.37 -6.81
C ARG A 45 3.72 19.04 -6.31
N GLU A 46 2.96 19.06 -5.22
CA GLU A 46 2.31 17.88 -4.66
C GLU A 46 1.33 17.24 -5.65
N ASN A 47 0.52 18.04 -6.35
CA ASN A 47 -0.37 17.53 -7.40
C ASN A 47 0.42 16.89 -8.54
N SER A 48 1.50 17.52 -8.97
CA SER A 48 2.37 16.98 -10.02
C SER A 48 3.03 15.65 -9.59
N ALA A 49 3.47 15.54 -8.34
CA ALA A 49 3.98 14.29 -7.78
C ALA A 49 2.90 13.20 -7.71
N LYS A 50 1.68 13.56 -7.29
CA LYS A 50 0.52 12.66 -7.24
C LYS A 50 0.20 12.09 -8.62
N GLU A 51 0.27 12.89 -9.68
CA GLU A 51 0.04 12.40 -11.05
C GLU A 51 1.01 11.28 -11.44
N VAL A 52 2.28 11.38 -11.04
CA VAL A 52 3.26 10.30 -11.25
C VAL A 52 2.87 9.06 -10.42
N CYS A 53 2.52 9.25 -9.15
CA CYS A 53 2.10 8.16 -8.28
C CYS A 53 0.86 7.42 -8.80
N MET A 54 -0.08 8.11 -9.46
CA MET A 54 -1.30 7.50 -9.99
C MET A 54 -1.05 6.44 -11.07
N ARG A 55 0.09 6.50 -11.76
CA ARG A 55 0.50 5.55 -12.81
C ARG A 55 1.50 4.49 -12.28
N CYS A 56 1.88 4.57 -11.01
CA CYS A 56 2.88 3.70 -10.42
C CYS A 56 2.27 2.33 -10.02
N PRO A 57 2.86 1.20 -10.46
CA PRO A 57 2.33 -0.14 -10.14
C PRO A 57 2.44 -0.48 -8.65
N VAL A 58 3.46 0.06 -7.96
CA VAL A 58 3.76 -0.22 -6.54
C VAL A 58 3.24 0.85 -5.59
N ARG A 59 2.16 1.54 -6.00
CA ARG A 59 1.60 2.67 -5.24
C ARG A 59 1.14 2.26 -3.84
N ALA A 60 0.52 1.08 -3.73
CA ALA A 60 -0.02 0.59 -2.47
C ALA A 60 1.09 0.22 -1.48
N GLU A 61 2.12 -0.50 -1.96
CA GLU A 61 3.30 -0.88 -1.19
C GLU A 61 4.08 0.35 -0.73
N CYS A 62 4.24 1.35 -1.61
CA CYS A 62 4.88 2.62 -1.30
C CYS A 62 4.12 3.39 -0.19
N ALA A 63 2.79 3.47 -0.29
CA ALA A 63 1.96 4.11 0.74
C ALA A 63 2.03 3.36 2.07
N ALA A 64 1.96 2.03 2.04
CA ALA A 64 2.06 1.20 3.24
C ALA A 64 3.41 1.36 3.93
N HIS A 65 4.51 1.38 3.17
CA HIS A 65 5.85 1.63 3.70
C HIS A 65 5.93 2.99 4.39
N ALA A 66 5.51 4.06 3.71
CA ALA A 66 5.56 5.41 4.25
C ALA A 66 4.73 5.60 5.53
N LEU A 67 3.57 4.92 5.62
CA LEU A 67 2.75 4.92 6.84
C LEU A 67 3.39 4.10 7.97
N ALA A 68 4.04 2.98 7.66
CA ALA A 68 4.67 2.12 8.65
C ALA A 68 5.88 2.79 9.32
N VAL A 69 6.75 3.43 8.53
CA VAL A 69 7.94 4.13 9.05
C VAL A 69 7.65 5.58 9.48
N ARG A 70 6.46 6.10 9.16
CA ARG A 70 6.03 7.48 9.39
C ARG A 70 6.98 8.48 8.73
N GLU A 71 7.16 8.33 7.42
CA GLU A 71 7.98 9.27 6.65
C GLU A 71 7.47 10.71 6.85
N PRO A 72 8.31 11.64 7.34
CA PRO A 72 7.87 12.97 7.72
C PRO A 72 7.63 13.90 6.53
N TYR A 73 8.30 13.67 5.40
CA TYR A 73 8.26 14.62 4.28
C TYR A 73 7.91 13.97 2.95
N GLY A 74 7.43 14.81 2.02
CA GLY A 74 7.23 14.47 0.62
C GLY A 74 6.01 13.63 0.31
N VAL A 75 5.82 13.36 -0.98
CA VAL A 75 4.69 12.60 -1.52
C VAL A 75 5.09 11.12 -1.68
N TRP A 76 4.35 10.24 -1.01
CA TRP A 76 4.60 8.80 -1.01
C TRP A 76 3.32 8.03 -1.35
N GLY A 77 3.38 7.15 -2.36
CA GLY A 77 2.22 6.34 -2.76
C GLY A 77 0.97 7.16 -3.12
N GLY A 78 1.15 8.42 -3.54
CA GLY A 78 0.05 9.35 -3.83
C GLY A 78 -0.51 10.10 -2.62
N LEU A 79 0.12 9.98 -1.44
CA LEU A 79 -0.25 10.69 -0.22
C LEU A 79 0.78 11.77 0.11
N THR A 80 0.32 12.99 0.39
CA THR A 80 1.16 14.05 0.95
C THR A 80 1.49 13.78 2.42
N GLU A 81 2.41 14.56 2.99
CA GLU A 81 2.68 14.60 4.43
C GLU A 81 1.39 14.80 5.24
N ASP A 82 0.63 15.85 4.90
CA ASP A 82 -0.58 16.22 5.63
C ASP A 82 -1.66 15.12 5.54
N GLU A 83 -1.82 14.49 4.37
CA GLU A 83 -2.76 13.38 4.19
C GLU A 83 -2.35 12.14 5.01
N ARG A 84 -1.04 11.87 5.16
CA ARG A 84 -0.54 10.78 6.01
C ARG A 84 -0.78 11.10 7.49
N GLU A 85 -0.51 12.32 7.93
CA GLU A 85 -0.78 12.80 9.29
C GLU A 85 -2.27 12.64 9.64
N GLU A 86 -3.16 13.05 8.74
CA GLU A 86 -4.61 12.90 8.91
C GLU A 86 -5.06 11.43 8.98
N LEU A 87 -4.47 10.54 8.19
CA LEU A 87 -4.77 9.10 8.23
C LEU A 87 -4.34 8.49 9.58
N MET A 88 -3.13 8.81 10.05
CA MET A 88 -2.63 8.36 11.34
C MET A 88 -3.45 8.95 12.50
N GLY A 89 -3.83 10.23 12.41
CA GLY A 89 -4.68 10.91 13.37
C GLY A 89 -6.07 10.27 13.47
N ARG A 90 -6.69 9.93 12.34
CA ARG A 90 -7.97 9.20 12.28
C ARG A 90 -7.85 7.79 12.87
N ALA A 91 -6.79 7.06 12.56
CA ALA A 91 -6.54 5.74 13.13
C ALA A 91 -6.39 5.81 14.66
N ARG A 92 -5.59 6.76 15.16
CA ARG A 92 -5.45 7.03 16.60
C ARG A 92 -6.78 7.36 17.25
N ASN A 93 -7.58 8.25 16.64
CA ASN A 93 -8.88 8.64 17.18
C ASN A 93 -9.87 7.45 17.26
N ARG A 94 -9.86 6.56 16.25
CA ARG A 94 -10.67 5.34 16.27
C ARG A 94 -10.27 4.39 17.40
N LEU A 95 -8.97 4.19 17.62
CA LEU A 95 -8.47 3.35 18.72
C LEU A 95 -8.90 3.92 20.07
N VAL A 96 -8.79 5.25 20.24
CA VAL A 96 -9.25 5.94 21.46
C VAL A 96 -10.76 5.78 21.65
N THR A 97 -11.55 6.08 20.62
CA THR A 97 -13.02 5.99 20.69
C THR A 97 -13.49 4.56 20.98
N ALA A 98 -12.88 3.56 20.35
CA ALA A 98 -13.21 2.15 20.58
C ALA A 98 -12.85 1.72 22.03
N ALA A 99 -11.69 2.11 22.53
CA ALA A 99 -11.29 1.84 23.92
C ALA A 99 -12.23 2.52 24.93
N SER A 100 -12.64 3.76 24.67
CA SER A 100 -13.60 4.49 25.51
C SER A 100 -14.98 3.84 25.53
N THR A 101 -15.43 3.28 24.40
CA THR A 101 -16.73 2.59 24.32
C THR A 101 -16.69 1.23 25.04
N ALA A 102 -15.57 0.53 24.97
CA ALA A 102 -15.35 -0.72 25.71
C ALA A 102 -15.24 -0.49 27.24
N GLY A 103 -14.78 0.68 27.69
CA GLY A 103 -14.70 1.03 29.11
C GLY A 103 -16.03 1.42 29.76
N ALA A 104 -17.05 1.79 28.99
CA ALA A 104 -18.33 2.30 29.50
C ALA A 104 -19.37 1.20 29.82
N THR A 105 -19.10 -0.07 29.48
CA THR A 105 -20.06 -1.19 29.71
C THR A 105 -19.95 -1.84 31.10
N SER A 106 -19.10 -1.32 31.99
CA SER A 106 -18.83 -1.91 33.32
C SER A 106 -19.38 -1.07 34.47
N THR A 107 -20.67 -0.68 34.45
CA THR A 107 -21.38 -0.28 35.70
C THR A 107 -22.91 -0.42 35.65
N ALA A 108 -23.45 -1.34 34.83
CA ALA A 108 -24.83 -1.77 34.97
C ALA A 108 -24.87 -3.14 35.67
N GLY A 109 -24.93 -3.10 37.00
CA GLY A 109 -25.34 -4.25 37.80
C GLY A 109 -26.80 -4.57 37.50
N ALA A 110 -27.05 -5.80 37.04
CA ALA A 110 -28.37 -6.42 37.09
C ALA A 110 -28.18 -7.88 37.50
N SER A 111 -28.45 -8.13 38.78
CA SER A 111 -28.73 -9.48 39.28
C SER A 111 -29.90 -10.07 38.50
N SER A 112 -29.73 -11.24 37.91
CA SER A 112 -30.83 -12.08 37.44
C SER A 112 -30.43 -13.54 37.63
N THR A 113 -30.99 -14.13 38.68
CA THR A 113 -30.99 -15.55 38.96
C THR A 113 -32.03 -16.26 38.09
N ALA A 114 -31.67 -17.48 37.71
CA ALA A 114 -32.51 -18.60 37.25
C ALA A 114 -33.00 -18.61 35.79
N GLY A 115 -32.67 -19.72 35.12
CA GLY A 115 -33.44 -20.21 33.97
C GLY A 115 -32.60 -20.90 32.91
N ALA A 116 -32.14 -22.13 33.16
CA ALA A 116 -31.64 -23.01 32.10
C ALA A 116 -32.84 -23.64 31.35
N PRO A 117 -32.92 -23.55 30.02
CA PRO A 117 -33.67 -24.51 29.23
C PRO A 117 -32.75 -25.55 28.58
N ARG A 118 -33.36 -26.73 28.48
CA ARG A 118 -32.85 -28.03 28.07
C ARG A 118 -32.28 -28.07 26.65
N MET A 119 -31.30 -28.95 26.50
CA MET A 119 -30.86 -29.56 25.24
C MET A 119 -32.05 -30.02 24.38
N SER A 120 -31.99 -29.71 23.08
CA SER A 120 -32.75 -30.39 22.04
C SER A 120 -31.85 -30.57 20.83
N ASP A 121 -31.57 -31.84 20.57
CA ASP A 121 -30.93 -32.40 19.40
C ASP A 121 -31.67 -31.98 18.12
N THR A 122 -30.94 -31.52 17.10
CA THR A 122 -31.38 -31.61 15.71
C THR A 122 -30.15 -31.75 14.84
N SER A 123 -29.86 -33.02 14.57
CA SER A 123 -29.14 -33.49 13.41
C SER A 123 -29.70 -32.89 12.11
N GLY A 124 -28.83 -32.37 11.25
CA GLY A 124 -29.22 -31.89 9.91
C GLY A 124 -28.06 -31.36 9.06
N ARG A 125 -27.26 -32.27 8.47
CA ARG A 125 -26.56 -32.05 7.17
C ARG A 125 -27.57 -32.44 6.06
N PRO A 126 -27.59 -31.81 4.86
CA PRO A 126 -26.60 -32.08 3.79
C PRO A 126 -26.09 -30.80 3.09
N ASP A 127 -24.84 -30.76 2.63
CA ASP A 127 -24.40 -31.03 1.25
C ASP A 127 -25.21 -30.29 0.17
N THR A 128 -24.56 -29.36 -0.54
CA THR A 128 -24.42 -29.41 -2.02
C THR A 128 -23.76 -28.15 -2.60
N SER A 129 -22.88 -28.41 -3.58
CA SER A 129 -22.46 -27.53 -4.68
C SER A 129 -21.47 -26.38 -4.41
N SER A 130 -20.21 -26.78 -4.29
CA SER A 130 -19.12 -26.08 -4.97
C SER A 130 -19.35 -26.14 -6.49
N THR A 131 -19.54 -25.00 -7.14
CA THR A 131 -19.34 -24.88 -8.60
C THR A 131 -18.16 -23.98 -8.86
N SER A 132 -17.08 -24.64 -9.27
CA SER A 132 -15.89 -24.08 -9.88
C SER A 132 -16.28 -23.42 -11.19
N SER A 133 -16.01 -22.12 -11.33
CA SER A 133 -16.00 -21.44 -12.63
C SER A 133 -14.57 -21.03 -12.94
N THR A 134 -13.86 -21.96 -13.59
CA THR A 134 -12.66 -21.70 -14.38
C THR A 134 -13.02 -20.90 -15.61
N SER A 135 -12.53 -19.67 -15.73
CA SER A 135 -12.55 -18.91 -16.98
C SER A 135 -11.11 -18.70 -17.43
N SER A 136 -10.57 -19.73 -18.08
CA SER A 136 -9.36 -19.65 -18.88
C SER A 136 -9.67 -18.87 -20.15
N THR A 137 -9.08 -17.68 -20.30
CA THR A 137 -8.90 -17.05 -21.61
C THR A 137 -7.41 -16.97 -21.90
N SER A 138 -6.97 -18.01 -22.61
CA SER A 138 -5.78 -18.03 -23.45
C SER A 138 -5.87 -16.93 -24.51
N GLY A 139 -4.98 -15.95 -24.43
CA GLY A 139 -4.71 -14.95 -25.46
C GLY A 139 -3.24 -15.00 -25.85
N THR A 140 -3.01 -15.45 -27.08
CA THR A 140 -1.74 -15.68 -27.78
C THR A 140 -0.71 -14.55 -27.73
N PRO A 141 0.60 -14.87 -27.69
CA PRO A 141 1.66 -13.93 -28.00
C PRO A 141 1.74 -13.72 -29.52
N SER A 142 1.72 -12.46 -29.97
CA SER A 142 2.08 -12.09 -31.35
C SER A 142 3.36 -11.27 -31.36
N THR A 143 4.29 -11.83 -32.10
CA THR A 143 5.60 -11.40 -32.52
C THR A 143 5.60 -9.98 -33.10
N GLY A 144 6.62 -9.20 -32.75
CA GLY A 144 6.85 -7.87 -33.31
C GLY A 144 8.33 -7.49 -33.22
N VAL A 145 9.16 -8.22 -33.94
CA VAL A 145 10.57 -7.87 -34.18
C VAL A 145 10.58 -6.67 -35.14
N GLY A 146 11.18 -5.56 -34.70
CA GLY A 146 11.32 -4.34 -35.50
C GLY A 146 12.60 -3.62 -35.13
N ALA A 147 13.74 -4.23 -35.44
CA ALA A 147 15.04 -3.58 -35.44
C ALA A 147 15.15 -2.69 -36.68
N SER A 148 15.28 -1.38 -36.47
CA SER A 148 15.77 -0.44 -37.49
C SER A 148 16.78 0.50 -36.86
N SER A 149 18.02 0.21 -37.19
CA SER A 149 19.24 0.98 -37.00
C SER A 149 19.31 2.19 -37.94
N THR A 150 19.55 3.39 -37.38
CA THR A 150 20.25 4.52 -38.04
C THR A 150 20.71 5.46 -36.92
N GLY A 151 21.99 5.61 -36.60
CA GLY A 151 22.93 6.57 -37.22
C GLY A 151 22.64 8.00 -36.73
N GLY A 152 23.53 8.84 -36.20
CA GLY A 152 24.98 8.87 -36.03
C GLY A 152 25.37 10.32 -35.65
N GLY A 153 26.58 10.52 -35.11
CA GLY A 153 27.25 11.84 -34.92
C GLY A 153 26.86 12.54 -33.60
N GLY A 154 27.76 12.96 -32.70
CA GLY A 154 29.17 13.33 -32.84
C GLY A 154 29.30 14.85 -32.68
N ARG A 155 30.16 15.29 -31.72
CA ARG A 155 30.61 16.66 -31.36
C ARG A 155 29.79 17.31 -30.24
N SER A 156 30.32 18.04 -29.26
CA SER A 156 31.66 18.39 -28.74
C SER A 156 31.40 19.16 -27.42
N PRO A 157 32.32 19.17 -26.43
CA PRO A 157 32.21 20.05 -25.27
C PRO A 157 32.99 21.36 -25.48
N ALA A 158 32.54 22.45 -24.85
CA ALA A 158 33.29 23.70 -24.69
C ALA A 158 32.64 24.57 -23.60
N PRO A 159 33.38 25.55 -23.07
CA PRO A 159 34.57 25.42 -22.22
C PRO A 159 34.24 25.45 -20.72
#